data_AF-A0AAV7AQX9-F1
#
_entry.id   AF-A0AAV7AQX9-F1
#
_cell.length_a   1.000
_cell.length_b   1.000
_cell.length_c   1.000
_cell.angle_alpha   90.00
_cell.angle_beta   90.00
_cell.angle_gamma   90.00
#
_symmetry.space_group_name_H-M   'P 1'
#
loop_
_entity.id
_entity.type
_entity.pdbx_description
1 polymer ?
#
loop_
_entity_poly.entity_id
_entity_poly.type
_entity_poly.pdbx_seq_one_letter_code
_entity_poly.pdbx_strand_id
1 'polypeptide(L)'
;IQKEWCYLFPTYLKNFMEVTERWGGDHHEDIHIRMYFSPQVPEGFFQRLIVKSCSFYSTHWVEKDNFLLVNNGKPLLVKQFNQRADSYLEVRSRKPKNTSDLQSLWDFKLTILSIGVKLCKEWPGLFYYIRSPCRTIGCPDEFEWPDMEGTGSIYDMIKEDFKTCETCCNTVNMELLLPKGNLTP
;
A
#
# COMPACT_ATOMS: atom_id res chain seq x y z
N ILE A 1 -34.59 -0.67 -15.27
CA ILE A 1 -33.34 -1.43 -15.04
C ILE A 1 -33.42 -1.98 -13.62
N GLN A 2 -33.65 -3.28 -13.46
CA GLN A 2 -33.63 -3.93 -12.14
C GLN A 2 -32.17 -3.91 -11.65
N LYS A 3 -31.92 -3.33 -10.47
CA LYS A 3 -30.62 -3.45 -9.81
C LYS A 3 -30.51 -4.89 -9.31
N GLU A 4 -29.69 -5.69 -9.97
CA GLU A 4 -29.22 -6.95 -9.39
C GLU A 4 -28.24 -6.64 -8.26
N TRP A 5 -28.49 -7.23 -7.09
CA TRP A 5 -27.62 -7.13 -5.94
C TRP A 5 -26.70 -8.35 -5.95
N CYS A 6 -25.44 -8.12 -6.27
CA CYS A 6 -24.41 -9.17 -6.24
C CYS A 6 -23.61 -9.06 -4.95
N TYR A 7 -23.42 -10.18 -4.25
CA TYR A 7 -22.51 -10.28 -3.11
C TYR A 7 -21.15 -10.78 -3.59
N LEU A 8 -20.08 -10.12 -3.15
CA LEU A 8 -18.71 -10.55 -3.40
C LEU A 8 -18.19 -11.32 -2.18
N PHE A 9 -17.67 -12.53 -2.40
CA PHE A 9 -17.02 -13.32 -1.37
C PHE A 9 -15.53 -13.48 -1.71
N PRO A 10 -14.64 -12.64 -1.11
CA PRO A 10 -13.22 -12.59 -1.50
C PRO A 10 -12.48 -13.92 -1.41
N THR A 11 -12.88 -14.80 -0.49
CA THR A 11 -12.28 -16.14 -0.30
C THR A 11 -12.37 -17.02 -1.55
N TYR A 12 -13.39 -16.84 -2.39
CA TYR A 12 -13.62 -17.67 -3.57
C TYR A 12 -13.14 -17.03 -4.88
N LEU A 13 -12.49 -15.86 -4.79
CA LEU A 13 -11.95 -15.19 -5.95
C LEU A 13 -10.80 -16.00 -6.55
N LYS A 14 -10.71 -15.95 -7.88
CA LYS A 14 -9.56 -16.44 -8.64
C LYS A 14 -8.87 -15.25 -9.29
N ASN A 15 -7.64 -15.45 -9.74
CA ASN A 15 -6.93 -14.45 -10.53
C ASN A 15 -7.39 -14.58 -11.98
N PHE A 16 -8.26 -13.66 -12.42
CA PHE A 16 -8.83 -13.65 -13.78
C PHE A 16 -8.21 -12.56 -14.67
N MET A 17 -7.10 -11.96 -14.24
CA MET A 17 -6.38 -10.88 -14.93
C MET A 17 -7.11 -9.54 -15.05
N GLU A 18 -8.38 -9.40 -14.67
CA GLU A 18 -9.11 -8.13 -14.73
C GLU A 18 -8.38 -7.00 -14.00
N VAL A 19 -7.87 -7.23 -12.79
CA VAL A 19 -7.11 -6.19 -12.08
C VAL A 19 -5.80 -5.87 -12.80
N THR A 20 -5.12 -6.89 -13.32
CA THR A 20 -3.87 -6.71 -14.07
C THR A 20 -4.09 -5.89 -15.34
N GLU A 21 -5.16 -6.17 -16.08
CA GLU A 21 -5.57 -5.45 -17.28
C GLU A 21 -5.92 -3.99 -16.97
N ARG A 22 -6.69 -3.74 -15.91
CA ARG A 22 -7.06 -2.39 -15.47
C ARG A 22 -5.86 -1.59 -14.96
N TRP A 23 -4.92 -2.26 -14.31
CA TRP A 23 -3.68 -1.64 -13.84
C TRP A 23 -2.77 -1.23 -15.00
N GLY A 24 -2.70 -2.04 -16.06
CA GLY A 24 -1.86 -1.77 -17.22
C GLY A 24 -0.38 -2.09 -17.03
N GLY A 25 -0.05 -2.96 -16.06
CA GLY A 25 1.31 -3.44 -15.81
C GLY A 25 2.16 -2.55 -14.90
N ASP A 26 3.22 -3.13 -14.35
CA ASP A 26 4.10 -2.48 -13.39
C ASP A 26 5.02 -1.44 -14.09
N HIS A 27 5.16 -0.25 -13.51
CA HIS A 27 6.05 0.80 -14.02
C HIS A 27 7.18 1.08 -13.02
N HIS A 28 8.39 1.32 -13.52
CA HIS A 28 9.59 1.53 -12.70
C HIS A 28 9.49 2.79 -11.82
N GLU A 29 8.73 3.80 -12.24
CA GLU A 29 8.50 4.99 -11.43
C GLU A 29 7.38 4.85 -10.40
N ASP A 30 6.65 3.73 -10.35
CA ASP A 30 5.57 3.58 -9.38
C ASP A 30 6.06 3.84 -7.95
N ILE A 31 5.14 4.28 -7.09
CA ILE A 31 5.40 4.53 -5.68
C ILE A 31 4.87 3.35 -4.89
N HIS A 32 5.74 2.70 -4.13
CA HIS A 32 5.48 1.47 -3.41
C HIS A 32 5.60 1.69 -1.91
N ILE A 33 4.75 1.00 -1.16
CA ILE A 33 4.90 0.79 0.26
C ILE A 33 4.68 -0.69 0.52
N ARG A 34 5.46 -1.28 1.41
CA ARG A 34 5.30 -2.65 1.86
C ARG A 34 5.04 -2.67 3.36
N MET A 35 3.92 -3.27 3.75
CA MET A 35 3.59 -3.56 5.13
C MET A 35 3.92 -5.03 5.37
N TYR A 36 4.97 -5.29 6.12
CA TYR A 36 5.45 -6.62 6.45
C TYR A 36 4.75 -7.16 7.70
N PHE A 37 4.58 -8.47 7.77
CA PHE A 37 3.89 -9.16 8.85
C PHE A 37 4.77 -10.27 9.42
N SER A 38 4.84 -10.33 10.74
CA SER A 38 5.53 -11.41 11.46
C SER A 38 4.56 -12.10 12.42
N PRO A 39 4.45 -13.46 12.40
CA PRO A 39 5.27 -14.39 11.61
C PRO A 39 4.87 -14.48 10.12
N GLN A 40 3.61 -14.21 9.78
CA GLN A 40 3.12 -14.16 8.39
C GLN A 40 1.78 -13.41 8.33
N VAL A 41 1.30 -13.09 7.12
CA VAL A 41 -0.05 -12.53 6.93
C VAL A 41 -1.10 -13.54 7.40
N PRO A 42 -2.00 -13.20 8.33
CA PRO A 42 -3.03 -14.11 8.81
C PRO A 42 -4.01 -14.50 7.70
N GLU A 43 -4.52 -15.74 7.78
CA GLU A 43 -5.61 -16.17 6.90
C GLU A 43 -6.84 -15.28 7.10
N GLY A 44 -7.45 -14.84 5.99
CA GLY A 44 -8.59 -13.93 6.02
C GLY A 44 -8.23 -12.45 6.14
N PHE A 45 -6.99 -12.08 6.48
CA PHE A 45 -6.59 -10.68 6.66
C PHE A 45 -6.83 -9.88 5.37
N PHE A 46 -6.32 -10.38 4.24
CA PHE A 46 -6.44 -9.71 2.95
C PHE A 46 -7.90 -9.62 2.47
N GLN A 47 -8.69 -10.66 2.72
CA GLN A 47 -10.12 -10.67 2.42
C GLN A 47 -10.87 -9.61 3.22
N ARG A 48 -10.57 -9.46 4.52
CA ARG A 48 -11.15 -8.37 5.34
C ARG A 48 -10.69 -7.00 4.87
N LEU A 49 -9.44 -6.86 4.44
CA LEU A 49 -8.92 -5.62 3.88
C LEU A 49 -9.67 -5.22 2.60
N ILE A 50 -9.91 -6.17 1.69
CA ILE A 50 -10.75 -5.96 0.50
C ILE A 50 -12.12 -5.44 0.91
N VAL A 51 -12.84 -6.15 1.78
CA VAL A 51 -14.21 -5.77 2.19
C VAL A 51 -14.25 -4.38 2.81
N LYS A 52 -13.36 -4.10 3.77
CA LYS A 52 -13.30 -2.79 4.42
C LYS A 52 -12.94 -1.69 3.42
N SER A 53 -12.00 -1.92 2.51
CA SER A 53 -11.58 -0.92 1.52
C SER A 53 -12.65 -0.63 0.47
N CYS A 54 -13.27 -1.67 -0.11
CA CYS A 54 -14.36 -1.53 -1.08
C CYS A 54 -15.59 -0.82 -0.51
N SER A 55 -15.77 -0.83 0.82
CA SER A 55 -16.81 -0.05 1.49
C SER A 55 -16.57 1.47 1.42
N PHE A 56 -15.32 1.91 1.24
CA PHE A 56 -14.95 3.32 1.10
C PHE A 56 -14.85 3.79 -0.35
N TYR A 57 -14.61 2.88 -1.31
CA TYR A 57 -14.35 3.24 -2.71
C TYR A 57 -15.34 2.54 -3.64
N SER A 58 -16.14 3.35 -4.34
CA SER A 58 -17.19 2.87 -5.25
C SER A 58 -16.65 2.18 -6.50
N THR A 59 -15.48 2.61 -7.00
CA THR A 59 -14.84 2.02 -8.18
C THR A 59 -13.68 1.13 -7.73
N HIS A 60 -13.87 -0.18 -7.87
CA HIS A 60 -12.87 -1.16 -7.50
C HIS A 60 -12.95 -2.42 -8.37
N TRP A 61 -11.85 -3.15 -8.44
CA TRP A 61 -11.73 -4.48 -9.04
C TRP A 61 -10.97 -5.38 -8.08
N VAL A 62 -11.37 -6.65 -7.96
CA VAL A 62 -10.85 -7.54 -6.92
C VAL A 62 -10.54 -8.91 -7.51
N GLU A 63 -9.36 -9.42 -7.19
CA GLU A 63 -8.92 -10.79 -7.45
C GLU A 63 -8.50 -11.47 -6.14
N LYS A 64 -8.00 -12.71 -6.26
CA LYS A 64 -7.58 -13.50 -5.10
C LYS A 64 -6.43 -12.83 -4.34
N ASP A 65 -5.41 -12.38 -5.07
CA ASP A 65 -4.14 -11.93 -4.49
C ASP A 65 -3.89 -10.44 -4.65
N ASN A 66 -4.82 -9.72 -5.28
CA ASN A 66 -4.70 -8.30 -5.53
C ASN A 66 -6.07 -7.63 -5.68
N PHE A 67 -6.13 -6.33 -5.45
CA PHE A 67 -7.30 -5.52 -5.78
C PHE A 67 -6.87 -4.11 -6.16
N LEU A 68 -7.67 -3.48 -7.02
CA LEU A 68 -7.47 -2.13 -7.53
C LEU A 68 -8.59 -1.24 -7.04
N LEU A 69 -8.24 -0.12 -6.43
CA LEU A 69 -9.16 0.94 -6.03
C LEU A 69 -8.93 2.17 -6.90
N VAL A 70 -9.98 2.91 -7.21
CA VAL A 70 -9.86 4.20 -7.90
C VAL A 70 -10.52 5.30 -7.08
N ASN A 71 -9.77 6.36 -6.82
CA ASN A 71 -10.26 7.58 -6.17
C ASN A 71 -9.92 8.80 -7.03
N ASN A 72 -10.91 9.58 -7.43
CA ASN A 72 -10.74 10.75 -8.31
C ASN A 72 -9.88 10.47 -9.56
N GLY A 73 -10.10 9.31 -10.19
CA GLY A 73 -9.34 8.87 -11.37
C GLY A 73 -7.91 8.39 -11.10
N LYS A 74 -7.46 8.39 -9.83
CA LYS A 74 -6.14 7.90 -9.43
C LYS A 74 -6.24 6.44 -8.98
N PRO A 75 -5.55 5.49 -9.65
CA PRO A 75 -5.57 4.09 -9.26
C PRO A 75 -4.59 3.80 -8.12
N LEU A 76 -5.00 2.92 -7.21
CA LEU A 76 -4.19 2.35 -6.13
C LEU A 76 -4.33 0.83 -6.14
N LEU A 77 -3.23 0.15 -6.42
CA LEU A 77 -3.15 -1.30 -6.48
C LEU A 77 -2.66 -1.83 -5.13
N VAL A 78 -3.34 -2.83 -4.60
CA VAL A 78 -2.92 -3.52 -3.38
C VAL A 78 -2.69 -5.00 -3.73
N LYS A 79 -1.52 -5.53 -3.42
CA LYS A 79 -1.15 -6.94 -3.66
C LYS A 79 -0.77 -7.59 -2.34
N GLN A 80 -1.15 -8.84 -2.14
CA GLN A 80 -0.57 -9.66 -1.07
C GLN A 80 0.57 -10.52 -1.60
N PHE A 81 1.60 -10.65 -0.80
CA PHE A 81 2.71 -11.58 -0.98
C PHE A 81 2.81 -12.41 0.29
N ASN A 82 2.55 -13.71 0.19
CA ASN A 82 2.52 -14.60 1.34
C ASN A 82 3.56 -15.72 1.13
N GLN A 83 4.82 -15.40 1.43
CA GLN A 83 5.92 -16.35 1.45
C GLN A 83 6.38 -16.57 2.90
N ARG A 84 6.78 -17.81 3.23
CA ARG A 84 7.05 -18.27 4.62
C ARG A 84 8.02 -17.41 5.44
N ALA A 85 8.88 -16.62 4.81
CA ALA A 85 9.85 -15.76 5.49
C ALA A 85 9.74 -14.27 5.11
N ASP A 86 8.85 -13.92 4.17
CA ASP A 86 8.73 -12.57 3.65
C ASP A 86 7.29 -12.29 3.21
N SER A 87 6.41 -12.17 4.21
CA SER A 87 4.98 -11.95 4.00
C SER A 87 4.64 -10.48 4.17
N TYR A 88 4.12 -9.85 3.11
CA TYR A 88 3.78 -8.45 3.10
C TYR A 88 2.59 -8.11 2.22
N LEU A 89 1.99 -6.96 2.50
CA LEU A 89 1.07 -6.28 1.60
C LEU A 89 1.80 -5.15 0.89
N GLU A 90 1.73 -5.13 -0.43
CA GLU A 90 2.24 -4.03 -1.23
C GLU A 90 1.11 -3.08 -1.61
N VAL A 91 1.29 -1.79 -1.32
CA VAL A 91 0.39 -0.71 -1.73
C VAL A 91 1.11 0.16 -2.78
N ARG A 92 0.67 0.06 -4.02
CA ARG A 92 1.33 0.63 -5.20
C ARG A 92 0.46 1.63 -5.92
N SER A 93 1.06 2.70 -6.41
CA SER A 93 0.40 3.71 -7.23
C SER A 93 1.29 4.22 -8.33
N ARG A 94 0.70 4.89 -9.32
CA ARG A 94 1.48 5.66 -10.29
C ARG A 94 2.11 6.86 -9.60
N LYS A 95 3.34 7.21 -10.01
CA LYS A 95 3.93 8.50 -9.66
C LYS A 95 3.07 9.61 -10.27
N PRO A 96 2.64 10.60 -9.48
CA PRO A 96 1.89 11.73 -10.00
C PRO A 96 2.75 12.54 -10.98
N LYS A 97 2.12 13.11 -12.01
CA LYS A 97 2.81 14.03 -12.94
C LYS A 97 3.15 15.36 -12.25
N ASN A 98 2.31 15.81 -11.34
CA ASN A 98 2.46 17.05 -10.60
C ASN A 98 2.74 16.77 -9.12
N THR A 99 3.64 17.54 -8.51
CA THR A 99 3.93 17.45 -7.07
C THR A 99 2.73 17.80 -6.19
N SER A 100 1.85 18.69 -6.66
CA SER A 100 0.60 19.04 -5.97
C SER A 100 -0.34 17.84 -5.77
N ASP A 101 -0.25 16.83 -6.62
CA ASP A 101 -1.06 15.61 -6.53
C ASP A 101 -0.49 14.59 -5.54
N LEU A 102 0.73 14.79 -5.05
CA LEU A 102 1.45 13.84 -4.21
C LEU A 102 0.82 13.71 -2.83
N GLN A 103 0.35 14.82 -2.23
CA GLN A 103 -0.34 14.76 -0.94
C GLN A 103 -1.60 13.90 -1.03
N SER A 104 -2.47 14.16 -2.03
CA SER A 104 -3.69 13.38 -2.21
C SER A 104 -3.43 11.89 -2.48
N LEU A 105 -2.29 11.57 -3.10
CA LEU A 105 -1.87 10.19 -3.31
C LEU A 105 -1.48 9.54 -1.98
N TRP A 106 -0.72 10.26 -1.16
CA TRP A 106 -0.34 9.79 0.17
C TRP A 106 -1.56 9.63 1.07
N ASP A 107 -2.51 10.57 1.07
CA ASP A 107 -3.76 10.44 1.83
C ASP A 107 -4.51 9.15 1.45
N PHE A 108 -4.53 8.82 0.15
CA PHE A 108 -5.14 7.58 -0.34
C PHE A 108 -4.38 6.33 0.17
N LYS A 109 -3.06 6.31 0.04
CA LYS A 109 -2.21 5.22 0.56
C LYS A 109 -2.37 5.03 2.06
N LEU A 110 -2.28 6.14 2.82
CA LEU A 110 -2.41 6.16 4.28
C LEU A 110 -3.80 5.73 4.72
N THR A 111 -4.86 6.01 3.95
CA THR A 111 -6.20 5.50 4.25
C THR A 111 -6.22 3.97 4.24
N ILE A 112 -5.66 3.34 3.19
CA ILE A 112 -5.58 1.87 3.10
C ILE A 112 -4.70 1.28 4.20
N LEU A 113 -3.54 1.89 4.45
CA LEU A 113 -2.67 1.48 5.56
C LEU A 113 -3.38 1.60 6.91
N SER A 114 -4.16 2.66 7.15
CA SER A 114 -4.92 2.82 8.39
C SER A 114 -5.97 1.72 8.58
N ILE A 115 -6.60 1.26 7.50
CA ILE A 115 -7.52 0.12 7.52
C ILE A 115 -6.75 -1.15 7.88
N GLY A 116 -5.58 -1.37 7.26
CA GLY A 116 -4.68 -2.49 7.57
C GLY A 116 -4.20 -2.49 9.03
N VAL A 117 -3.74 -1.36 9.55
CA VAL A 117 -3.31 -1.20 10.95
C VAL A 117 -4.47 -1.46 11.92
N LYS A 118 -5.67 -0.93 11.64
CA LYS A 118 -6.85 -1.23 12.45
C LYS A 118 -7.21 -2.71 12.42
N LEU A 119 -7.07 -3.36 11.26
CA LEU A 119 -7.24 -4.80 11.13
C LEU A 119 -6.22 -5.56 11.97
N CYS A 120 -4.95 -5.17 11.98
CA CYS A 120 -3.92 -5.88 12.77
C CYS A 120 -4.28 -5.99 14.26
N LYS A 121 -4.97 -4.99 14.82
CA LYS A 121 -5.46 -4.99 16.21
C LYS A 121 -6.51 -6.08 16.48
N GLU A 122 -7.15 -6.63 15.44
CA GLU A 122 -8.08 -7.76 15.54
C GLU A 122 -7.35 -9.13 15.63
N TRP A 123 -6.02 -9.19 15.43
CA TRP A 123 -5.19 -10.40 15.53
C TRP A 123 -4.12 -10.28 16.63
N PRO A 124 -4.37 -10.85 17.83
CA PRO A 124 -3.40 -10.83 18.91
C PRO A 124 -2.06 -11.48 18.53
N GLY A 125 -0.95 -10.80 18.83
CA GLY A 125 0.40 -11.30 18.56
C GLY A 125 0.88 -11.13 17.12
N LEU A 126 0.09 -10.48 16.25
CA LEU A 126 0.54 -10.07 14.93
C LEU A 126 1.36 -8.79 15.04
N PHE A 127 2.62 -8.88 14.63
CA PHE A 127 3.51 -7.72 14.53
C PHE A 127 3.57 -7.25 13.07
N TYR A 128 3.70 -5.94 12.87
CA TYR A 128 3.90 -5.38 11.54
C TYR A 128 4.91 -4.23 11.54
N TYR A 129 5.56 -4.04 10.40
CA TYR A 129 6.40 -2.87 10.14
C TYR A 129 6.26 -2.44 8.69
N ILE A 130 6.60 -1.19 8.39
CA ILE A 130 6.39 -0.59 7.08
C ILE A 130 7.73 -0.18 6.48
N ARG A 131 7.91 -0.48 5.19
CA ARG A 131 9.09 -0.07 4.43
C ARG A 131 8.71 0.43 3.04
N SER A 132 9.59 1.25 2.48
CA SER A 132 9.50 1.68 1.09
C SER A 132 10.70 1.16 0.31
N PRO A 133 10.50 0.33 -0.72
CA PRO A 133 11.59 -0.17 -1.55
C PRO A 133 12.42 0.96 -2.17
N CYS A 134 13.72 0.72 -2.34
CA CYS A 134 14.56 1.61 -3.12
C CYS A 134 14.05 1.69 -4.56
N ARG A 135 14.01 2.91 -5.10
CA ARG A 135 13.47 3.19 -6.43
C ARG A 135 14.45 2.90 -7.56
N THR A 136 15.69 2.51 -7.22
CA THR A 136 16.68 2.09 -8.20
C THR A 136 16.36 0.68 -8.67
N ILE A 137 16.21 0.49 -9.99
CA ILE A 137 15.89 -0.82 -10.57
C ILE A 137 16.92 -1.86 -10.12
N GLY A 138 16.43 -2.96 -9.54
CA GLY A 138 17.26 -4.08 -9.07
C GLY A 138 17.96 -3.85 -7.73
N CYS A 139 17.79 -2.70 -7.08
CA CYS A 139 18.30 -2.49 -5.73
C CYS A 139 17.41 -3.23 -4.71
N PRO A 140 17.98 -4.10 -3.86
CA PRO A 140 17.21 -4.84 -2.86
C PRO A 140 16.93 -4.02 -1.58
N ASP A 141 17.53 -2.83 -1.47
CA ASP A 141 17.47 -2.01 -0.26
C ASP A 141 16.07 -1.41 -0.05
N GLU A 142 15.72 -1.16 1.21
CA GLU A 142 14.43 -0.59 1.59
C GLU A 142 14.57 0.41 2.72
N PHE A 143 13.73 1.43 2.71
CA PHE A 143 13.71 2.48 3.71
C PHE A 143 12.67 2.17 4.77
N GLU A 144 13.13 2.00 6.01
CA GLU A 144 12.27 1.79 7.17
C GLU A 144 11.45 3.05 7.50
N TRP A 145 10.16 2.84 7.75
CA TRP A 145 9.28 3.88 8.28
C TRP A 145 9.44 3.94 9.81
N PRO A 146 9.17 5.11 10.43
CA PRO A 146 9.16 5.21 11.89
C PRO A 146 8.29 4.13 12.54
N ASP A 147 8.69 3.71 13.75
CA ASP A 147 7.98 2.67 14.50
C ASP A 147 6.49 3.04 14.69
N MET A 148 5.64 2.23 14.06
CA MET A 148 4.18 2.40 14.02
C MET A 148 3.47 1.74 15.22
N GLU A 149 4.18 0.96 16.04
CA GLU A 149 3.64 0.31 17.24
C GLU A 149 3.89 1.15 18.52
N GLY A 150 4.77 2.16 18.45
CA GLY A 150 5.07 3.11 19.53
C GLY A 150 4.16 4.35 19.56
N THR A 151 4.71 5.51 19.94
CA THR A 151 4.01 6.82 19.87
C THR A 151 3.92 7.38 18.44
N GLY A 152 4.53 6.69 17.47
CA GLY A 152 4.57 7.09 16.08
C GLY A 152 3.23 6.93 15.40
N SER A 153 2.79 7.98 14.73
CA SER A 153 1.65 8.00 13.85
C SER A 153 2.09 7.68 12.42
N ILE A 154 1.22 7.09 11.60
CA ILE A 154 1.42 6.99 10.13
C ILE A 154 1.57 8.38 9.47
N TYR A 155 1.24 9.43 10.22
CA TYR A 155 1.33 10.85 9.86
C TYR A 155 2.56 11.56 10.46
N ASP A 156 3.40 10.88 11.26
CA ASP A 156 4.63 11.44 11.81
C ASP A 156 5.76 11.27 10.80
N MET A 157 6.26 12.38 10.26
CA MET A 157 6.98 12.35 8.99
C MET A 157 8.28 13.16 9.05
N ILE A 158 9.22 12.73 8.22
CA ILE A 158 10.64 13.09 8.25
C ILE A 158 10.88 14.55 7.80
N LYS A 159 11.88 15.20 8.40
CA LYS A 159 12.31 16.58 8.09
C LYS A 159 13.27 16.68 6.90
N GLU A 160 13.86 15.56 6.48
CA GLU A 160 14.86 15.49 5.41
C GLU A 160 14.20 15.38 4.02
N ASP A 161 14.69 16.16 3.06
CA ASP A 161 14.18 16.15 1.69
C ASP A 161 14.73 14.98 0.84
N PHE A 162 15.92 14.49 1.19
CA PHE A 162 16.62 13.47 0.41
C PHE A 162 17.31 12.46 1.33
N LYS A 163 17.36 11.20 0.87
CA LYS A 163 18.14 10.15 1.51
C LYS A 163 18.91 9.36 0.47
N THR A 164 20.16 9.03 0.80
CA THR A 164 21.01 8.20 -0.06
C THR A 164 20.84 6.74 0.33
N CYS A 165 20.58 5.89 -0.66
CA CYS A 165 20.52 4.44 -0.48
C CYS A 165 21.92 3.90 -0.14
N GLU A 166 22.03 3.08 0.89
CA GLU A 166 23.32 2.55 1.35
C GLU A 166 23.87 1.48 0.40
N THR A 167 22.98 0.80 -0.33
CA THR A 167 23.37 -0.28 -1.25
C THR A 167 23.76 0.24 -2.64
N CYS A 168 22.97 1.13 -3.24
CA CYS A 168 23.22 1.60 -4.61
C CYS A 168 23.77 3.03 -4.70
N CYS A 169 23.97 3.71 -3.58
CA CYS A 169 24.48 5.08 -3.48
C CYS A 169 23.64 6.16 -4.21
N ASN A 170 22.46 5.82 -4.72
CA ASN A 170 21.57 6.79 -5.37
C ASN A 170 20.81 7.60 -4.31
N THR A 171 20.75 8.91 -4.54
CA THR A 171 19.96 9.83 -3.73
C THR A 171 18.51 9.84 -4.21
N VAL A 172 17.58 9.64 -3.29
CA VAL A 172 16.15 9.58 -3.56
C VAL A 172 15.45 10.70 -2.81
N ASN A 173 14.49 11.37 -3.46
CA ASN A 173 13.60 12.31 -2.80
C ASN A 173 12.69 11.56 -1.82
N MET A 174 12.72 11.99 -0.55
CA MET A 174 11.98 11.34 0.53
C MET A 174 10.47 11.40 0.35
N GLU A 175 9.92 12.41 -0.33
CA GLU A 175 8.48 12.52 -0.63
C GLU A 175 7.94 11.37 -1.50
N LEU A 176 8.84 10.63 -2.17
CA LEU A 176 8.51 9.47 -3.01
C LEU A 176 8.65 8.15 -2.25
N LEU A 177 9.19 8.19 -1.03
CA LEU A 177 9.39 7.04 -0.16
C LEU A 177 8.43 7.08 1.03
N LEU A 178 8.22 8.26 1.60
CA LEU A 178 7.36 8.50 2.75
C LEU A 178 6.54 9.76 2.49
N PRO A 179 5.35 9.89 3.07
CA PRO A 179 4.64 11.15 3.00
C PRO A 179 5.44 12.25 3.70
N LYS A 180 5.19 13.50 3.29
CA LYS A 180 5.64 14.65 4.06
C LYS A 180 4.58 14.98 5.09
N GLY A 181 5.04 15.28 6.29
CA GLY A 181 4.18 15.83 7.33
C GLY A 181 3.78 17.22 6.89
N ASN A 182 2.53 17.59 7.15
CA ASN A 182 2.17 19.00 7.09
C ASN A 182 3.05 19.73 8.11
N LEU A 183 4.09 20.41 7.64
CA LEU A 183 4.75 21.49 8.38
C LEU A 183 3.78 22.67 8.40
N THR A 184 2.63 22.52 9.04
CA THR A 184 1.85 23.68 9.47
C THR A 184 2.48 24.19 10.77
N PRO A 185 3.01 25.43 10.79
CA PRO A 185 3.52 26.04 12.01
C PRO A 185 2.44 26.22 13.08
#